data_AF-A0AAU1GLP6-F1
#
_entry.id   AF-A0AAU1GLP6-F1
#
_cell.length_a   1.000
_cell.length_b   1.000
_cell.length_c   1.000
_cell.angle_alpha   90.00
_cell.angle_beta   90.00
_cell.angle_gamma   90.00
#
_symmetry.space_group_name_H-M   'P 1'
#
loop_
_entity.id
_entity.type
_entity.pdbx_description
1 polymer ?
#
loop_
_entity_poly.entity_id
_entity_poly.type
_entity_poly.pdbx_seq_one_letter_code
_entity_poly.pdbx_strand_id
1 'polypeptide(L)'
;MPVVSEDQNDTRNGAQGSRRSRWARAGFAALSGVIAGFCALAVAELVAAVVRPEAGPVAAVGGAVIDRTPPALKDFAVRNFGTNDKLVLQLGILALLAVFAMAVGVLALHRRLLGSAAVLVFGVVGAVAAIGRPEGRVSDALPSVVGAVVAAGVLYLLAGRLSPAPGPSPAAGGRDAEPDHGTFDRRRFVIAASAAAAASAGAGLLGRRLTSAVQAGAAASRRDLVLPVPGSAAPAVPAGADLGIRGLSSFVTPNKSFYRVDTALVVPRVDAGEWRLRIHGKGVKRPLTLSFQDLLRREVIERDITLTCVSNEVGGPYVGNARWIGVRLADLLRETGVRPPSRGGTADQIVARSVDGMTIGTPVEDVMDGRDAMLALGMNGEPLPFEHGFPVRMVVPGLYGYVSACKWLKDIELTTFDDYDAYWVKRSWSRQAPIKTESRIDTPRPFASPKAGTIPVAGVAWAQHRGVQRVEVRVDGGPWNTARLAAEDSRDTWRQWVWEWPATSGSHTLEVRATDRTGATQTEERVGTVPNGATGWHSVVVDVS
;
A
#
# COMPACT_ATOMS: atom_id res chain seq x y z
N MET A 1 -33.07 5.56 73.59
CA MET A 1 -32.31 5.79 72.33
C MET A 1 -32.20 4.46 71.62
N PRO A 2 -32.67 4.31 70.36
CA PRO A 2 -32.68 3.03 69.68
C PRO A 2 -31.29 2.69 69.14
N VAL A 3 -30.92 1.42 69.28
CA VAL A 3 -29.73 0.79 68.68
C VAL A 3 -29.98 0.70 67.17
N VAL A 4 -29.20 1.45 66.39
CA VAL A 4 -29.23 1.41 64.92
C VAL A 4 -28.01 0.63 64.42
N SER A 5 -28.30 -0.55 63.87
CA SER A 5 -27.64 -1.27 62.78
C SER A 5 -26.13 -1.58 62.83
N GLU A 6 -25.77 -2.72 63.43
CA GLU A 6 -24.53 -3.45 63.10
C GLU A 6 -24.73 -4.37 61.87
N ASP A 7 -25.97 -4.82 61.62
CA ASP A 7 -26.36 -5.74 60.55
C ASP A 7 -26.33 -5.12 59.12
N GLN A 8 -26.33 -3.79 59.01
CA GLN A 8 -26.22 -3.09 57.70
C GLN A 8 -24.77 -2.96 57.20
N ASN A 9 -23.78 -3.12 58.08
CA ASN A 9 -22.36 -3.00 57.69
C ASN A 9 -21.82 -4.31 57.10
N ASP A 10 -22.25 -5.46 57.61
CA ASP A 10 -21.83 -6.77 57.10
C ASP A 10 -22.44 -7.10 55.73
N THR A 11 -23.70 -6.73 55.50
CA THR A 11 -24.34 -6.86 54.18
C THR A 11 -23.69 -5.96 53.11
N ARG A 12 -23.18 -4.77 53.49
CA ARG A 12 -22.40 -3.89 52.59
C ARG A 12 -21.02 -4.45 52.28
N ASN A 13 -20.32 -5.04 53.26
CA ASN A 13 -19.01 -5.66 53.07
C ASN A 13 -19.09 -6.94 52.21
N GLY A 14 -20.09 -7.81 52.43
CA GLY A 14 -20.32 -9.00 51.60
C GLY A 14 -20.70 -8.65 50.15
N ALA A 15 -21.49 -7.60 49.94
CA ALA A 15 -21.82 -7.10 48.60
C ALA A 15 -20.60 -6.49 47.89
N GLN A 16 -19.71 -5.80 48.60
CA GLN A 16 -18.44 -5.29 48.06
C GLN A 16 -17.45 -6.42 47.73
N GLY A 17 -17.35 -7.46 48.57
CA GLY A 17 -16.53 -8.65 48.33
C GLY A 17 -16.98 -9.44 47.08
N SER A 18 -18.29 -9.66 46.93
CA SER A 18 -18.85 -10.36 45.76
C SER A 18 -18.76 -9.57 44.45
N ARG A 19 -18.74 -8.23 44.52
CA ARG A 19 -18.50 -7.37 43.35
C ARG A 19 -17.02 -7.43 42.95
N ARG A 20 -16.10 -7.29 43.91
CA ARG A 20 -14.64 -7.36 43.64
C ARG A 20 -14.22 -8.70 43.03
N SER A 21 -14.77 -9.83 43.48
CA SER A 21 -14.46 -11.15 42.92
C SER A 21 -15.00 -11.32 41.49
N ARG A 22 -16.18 -10.77 41.18
CA ARG A 22 -16.76 -10.75 39.83
C ARG A 22 -15.92 -9.92 38.85
N TRP A 23 -15.50 -8.71 39.25
CA TRP A 23 -14.66 -7.85 38.42
C TRP A 23 -13.27 -8.46 38.18
N ALA A 24 -12.66 -9.06 39.20
CA ALA A 24 -11.39 -9.77 39.04
C ALA A 24 -11.50 -10.93 38.04
N ARG A 25 -12.57 -11.73 38.14
CA ARG A 25 -12.82 -12.87 37.24
C ARG A 25 -13.07 -12.43 35.79
N ALA A 26 -13.82 -11.33 35.59
CA ALA A 26 -13.99 -10.71 34.28
C ALA A 26 -12.65 -10.22 33.71
N GLY A 27 -11.77 -9.64 34.54
CA GLY A 27 -10.42 -9.24 34.16
C GLY A 27 -9.55 -10.42 33.67
N PHE A 28 -9.53 -11.54 34.40
CA PHE A 28 -8.79 -12.75 33.97
C PHE A 28 -9.34 -13.36 32.68
N ALA A 29 -10.64 -13.24 32.45
CA ALA A 29 -11.26 -13.69 31.21
C ALA A 29 -10.94 -12.83 30.01
N ALA A 30 -10.99 -11.51 30.17
CA ALA A 30 -10.52 -10.58 29.16
C ALA A 30 -9.04 -10.86 28.83
N LEU A 31 -8.21 -11.08 29.85
CA LEU A 31 -6.82 -11.49 29.69
C LEU A 31 -6.68 -12.84 28.95
N SER A 32 -7.53 -13.83 29.25
CA SER A 32 -7.54 -15.12 28.53
C SER A 32 -7.81 -14.93 27.04
N GLY A 33 -8.76 -14.04 26.72
CA GLY A 33 -9.06 -13.63 25.35
C GLY A 33 -7.85 -12.98 24.67
N VAL A 34 -7.20 -12.01 25.32
CA VAL A 34 -6.00 -11.34 24.80
C VAL A 34 -4.85 -12.32 24.57
N ILE A 35 -4.59 -13.24 25.52
CA ILE A 35 -3.56 -14.27 25.37
C ILE A 35 -3.89 -15.17 24.18
N ALA A 36 -5.14 -15.65 24.07
CA ALA A 36 -5.57 -16.47 22.94
C ALA A 36 -5.40 -15.71 21.60
N GLY A 37 -5.79 -14.44 21.54
CA GLY A 37 -5.60 -13.59 20.36
C GLY A 37 -4.12 -13.41 19.99
N PHE A 38 -3.24 -13.22 20.97
CA PHE A 38 -1.80 -13.17 20.75
C PHE A 38 -1.25 -14.51 20.23
N CYS A 39 -1.73 -15.64 20.77
CA CYS A 39 -1.38 -16.98 20.28
C CYS A 39 -1.81 -17.16 18.82
N ALA A 40 -3.02 -16.74 18.46
CA ALA A 40 -3.50 -16.80 17.08
C ALA A 40 -2.58 -16.03 16.14
N LEU A 41 -2.26 -14.78 16.47
CA LEU A 41 -1.40 -13.94 15.63
C LEU A 41 0.01 -14.52 15.51
N ALA A 42 0.63 -14.94 16.61
CA ALA A 42 1.98 -15.50 16.59
C ALA A 42 2.08 -16.76 15.72
N VAL A 43 1.10 -17.68 15.85
CA VAL A 43 1.07 -18.90 15.04
C VAL A 43 0.70 -18.59 13.59
N ALA A 44 -0.28 -17.73 13.35
CA ALA A 44 -0.67 -17.36 12.01
C ALA A 44 0.46 -16.68 11.23
N GLU A 45 1.20 -15.76 11.87
CA GLU A 45 2.37 -15.12 11.24
C GLU A 45 3.50 -16.11 10.96
N LEU A 46 3.71 -17.10 11.83
CA LEU A 46 4.66 -18.19 11.57
C LEU A 46 4.25 -19.04 10.36
N VAL A 47 2.95 -19.39 10.25
CA VAL A 47 2.43 -20.12 9.09
C VAL A 47 2.50 -19.26 7.83
N ALA A 48 2.19 -17.97 7.92
CA ALA A 48 2.28 -17.03 6.82
C ALA A 48 3.71 -16.88 6.30
N ALA A 49 4.72 -16.89 7.19
CA ALA A 49 6.13 -16.86 6.79
C ALA A 49 6.53 -18.05 5.89
N VAL A 50 5.83 -19.19 6.00
CA VAL A 50 6.06 -20.39 5.17
C VAL A 50 5.20 -20.37 3.90
N VAL A 51 3.93 -19.94 4.01
CA VAL A 51 2.98 -19.94 2.89
C VAL A 51 3.21 -18.74 1.97
N ARG A 52 3.02 -17.53 2.50
CA ARG A 52 3.35 -16.23 1.89
C ARG A 52 3.11 -15.12 2.92
N PRO A 53 3.98 -14.10 3.03
CA PRO A 53 3.82 -13.01 3.99
C PRO A 53 2.47 -12.26 3.87
N GLU A 54 1.92 -12.15 2.66
CA GLU A 54 0.66 -11.42 2.42
C GLU A 54 -0.59 -12.19 2.89
N ALA A 55 -0.46 -13.49 3.21
CA ALA A 55 -1.53 -14.31 3.78
C ALA A 55 -1.65 -14.15 5.30
N GLY A 56 -0.76 -13.38 5.94
CA GLY A 56 -0.88 -13.03 7.35
C GLY A 56 -2.26 -12.41 7.64
N PRO A 57 -2.98 -12.80 8.71
CA PRO A 57 -4.37 -12.39 8.93
C PRO A 57 -4.57 -10.87 8.94
N VAL A 58 -3.61 -10.13 9.50
CA VAL A 58 -3.67 -8.65 9.55
C VAL A 58 -3.53 -8.06 8.15
N ALA A 59 -2.60 -8.55 7.33
CA ALA A 59 -2.39 -8.08 5.97
C ALA A 59 -3.56 -8.49 5.04
N ALA A 60 -4.06 -9.71 5.20
CA ALA A 60 -5.19 -10.25 4.44
C ALA A 60 -6.47 -9.46 4.72
N VAL A 61 -6.85 -9.33 6.00
CA VAL A 61 -8.05 -8.57 6.41
C VAL A 61 -7.89 -7.09 6.08
N GLY A 62 -6.73 -6.49 6.37
CA GLY A 62 -6.48 -5.09 6.06
C GLY A 62 -6.59 -4.78 4.56
N GLY A 63 -6.02 -5.64 3.71
CA GLY A 63 -6.17 -5.47 2.26
C GLY A 63 -7.59 -5.74 1.78
N ALA A 64 -8.31 -6.70 2.36
CA ALA A 64 -9.71 -6.94 2.04
C ALA A 64 -10.62 -5.75 2.42
N VAL A 65 -10.29 -5.05 3.52
CA VAL A 65 -10.93 -3.78 3.91
C VAL A 65 -10.59 -2.70 2.91
N ILE A 66 -9.32 -2.51 2.56
CA ILE A 66 -8.91 -1.56 1.52
C ILE A 66 -9.66 -1.84 0.20
N ASP A 67 -9.76 -3.09 -0.20
CA ASP A 67 -10.38 -3.48 -1.46
C ASP A 67 -11.87 -3.14 -1.54
N ARG A 68 -12.56 -3.14 -0.39
CA ARG A 68 -14.00 -2.85 -0.24
C ARG A 68 -14.30 -1.42 0.19
N THR A 69 -13.29 -0.67 0.61
CA THR A 69 -13.46 0.69 1.09
C THR A 69 -13.84 1.61 -0.09
N PRO A 70 -14.93 2.40 0.03
CA PRO A 70 -15.32 3.35 -1.01
C PRO A 70 -14.22 4.38 -1.31
N PRO A 71 -14.11 4.87 -2.56
CA PRO A 71 -13.08 5.84 -2.95
C PRO A 71 -13.02 7.06 -2.02
N ALA A 72 -14.17 7.64 -1.66
CA ALA A 72 -14.23 8.83 -0.80
C ALA A 72 -13.53 8.64 0.57
N LEU A 73 -13.60 7.44 1.15
CA LEU A 73 -12.95 7.16 2.43
C LEU A 73 -11.44 6.91 2.27
N LYS A 74 -11.01 6.34 1.13
CA LYS A 74 -9.59 6.24 0.79
C LYS A 74 -8.99 7.62 0.58
N ASP A 75 -9.66 8.48 -0.18
CA ASP A 75 -9.21 9.83 -0.45
C ASP A 75 -9.15 10.65 0.85
N PHE A 76 -10.14 10.48 1.74
CA PHE A 76 -10.10 11.06 3.08
C PHE A 76 -8.87 10.59 3.88
N ALA A 77 -8.61 9.28 3.91
CA ALA A 77 -7.48 8.73 4.65
C ALA A 77 -6.13 9.22 4.10
N VAL A 78 -5.97 9.24 2.77
CA VAL A 78 -4.76 9.73 2.10
C VAL A 78 -4.57 11.23 2.35
N ARG A 79 -5.63 12.05 2.27
CA ARG A 79 -5.54 13.49 2.54
C ARG A 79 -5.15 13.82 3.97
N ASN A 80 -5.69 13.09 4.96
CA ASN A 80 -5.48 13.41 6.37
C ASN A 80 -4.22 12.76 6.96
N PHE A 81 -3.85 11.56 6.49
CA PHE A 81 -2.75 10.78 7.06
C PHE A 81 -1.55 10.63 6.13
N GLY A 82 -1.64 11.11 4.88
CA GLY A 82 -0.56 11.06 3.91
C GLY A 82 -0.07 9.63 3.66
N THR A 83 1.24 9.43 3.68
CA THR A 83 1.88 8.12 3.53
C THR A 83 1.73 7.20 4.75
N ASN A 84 1.15 7.69 5.85
CA ASN A 84 0.95 6.93 7.09
C ASN A 84 -0.45 6.29 7.18
N ASP A 85 -1.32 6.48 6.19
CA ASP A 85 -2.65 5.89 6.08
C ASP A 85 -2.65 4.37 6.40
N LYS A 86 -1.65 3.65 5.89
CA LYS A 86 -1.48 2.20 6.11
C LYS A 86 -1.13 1.85 7.56
N LEU A 87 -0.28 2.64 8.20
CA LEU A 87 0.07 2.44 9.61
C LEU A 87 -1.14 2.67 10.50
N VAL A 88 -1.92 3.72 10.23
CA VAL A 88 -3.16 4.02 10.96
C VAL A 88 -4.16 2.87 10.80
N LEU A 89 -4.34 2.35 9.59
CA LEU A 89 -5.20 1.19 9.34
C LEU A 89 -4.73 -0.05 10.11
N GLN A 90 -3.42 -0.36 10.09
CA GLN A 90 -2.86 -1.50 10.81
C GLN A 90 -3.08 -1.38 12.33
N LEU A 91 -2.81 -0.22 12.91
CA LEU A 91 -3.05 0.03 14.34
C LEU A 91 -4.53 -0.07 14.69
N GLY A 92 -5.41 0.45 13.83
CA GLY A 92 -6.86 0.33 13.98
C GLY A 92 -7.35 -1.12 13.98
N ILE A 93 -6.83 -1.96 13.07
CA ILE A 93 -7.15 -3.39 13.02
C ILE A 93 -6.68 -4.09 14.30
N LEU A 94 -5.45 -3.82 14.76
CA LEU A 94 -4.91 -4.42 15.99
C LEU A 94 -5.72 -4.03 17.23
N ALA A 95 -6.14 -2.76 17.33
CA ALA A 95 -6.99 -2.30 18.41
C ALA A 95 -8.35 -3.01 18.41
N LEU A 96 -8.99 -3.15 17.24
CA LEU A 96 -10.26 -3.86 17.10
C LEU A 96 -10.13 -5.35 17.46
N LEU A 97 -9.05 -6.00 17.01
CA LEU A 97 -8.74 -7.39 17.37
C LEU A 97 -8.56 -7.57 18.88
N ALA A 98 -7.88 -6.63 19.55
CA ALA A 98 -7.71 -6.67 20.99
C ALA A 98 -9.06 -6.53 21.73
N VAL A 99 -9.92 -5.61 21.28
CA VAL A 99 -11.28 -5.45 21.83
C VAL A 99 -12.13 -6.70 21.63
N PHE A 100 -12.12 -7.26 20.43
CA PHE A 100 -12.80 -8.51 20.12
C PHE A 100 -12.30 -9.66 21.00
N ALA A 101 -10.98 -9.79 21.15
CA ALA A 101 -10.35 -10.81 21.98
C ALA A 101 -10.81 -10.68 23.44
N MET A 102 -10.81 -9.47 24.02
CA MET A 102 -11.31 -9.22 25.37
C MET A 102 -12.79 -9.62 25.52
N ALA A 103 -13.64 -9.22 24.56
CA ALA A 103 -15.07 -9.52 24.59
C ALA A 103 -15.36 -11.03 24.51
N VAL A 104 -14.68 -11.75 23.61
CA VAL A 104 -14.83 -13.20 23.47
C VAL A 104 -14.28 -13.95 24.69
N GLY A 105 -13.22 -13.41 25.31
CA GLY A 105 -12.72 -13.87 26.61
C GLY A 105 -13.79 -13.83 27.70
N VAL A 106 -14.48 -12.68 27.83
CA VAL A 106 -15.59 -12.49 28.77
C VAL A 106 -16.79 -13.39 28.43
N LEU A 107 -17.10 -13.59 27.14
CA LEU A 107 -18.14 -14.52 26.70
C LEU A 107 -17.82 -15.98 27.09
N ALA A 108 -16.56 -16.39 26.96
CA ALA A 108 -16.11 -17.73 27.28
C ALA A 108 -16.24 -18.08 28.77
N LEU A 109 -16.29 -17.09 29.67
CA LEU A 109 -16.63 -17.32 31.09
C LEU A 109 -18.02 -17.93 31.27
N HIS A 110 -18.98 -17.44 30.49
CA HIS A 110 -20.37 -17.81 30.63
C HIS A 110 -20.68 -19.06 29.81
N ARG A 111 -20.14 -19.13 28.59
CA ARG A 111 -20.35 -20.24 27.66
C ARG A 111 -19.08 -20.50 26.85
N ARG A 112 -18.23 -21.39 27.37
CA ARG A 112 -16.90 -21.72 26.79
C ARG A 112 -16.97 -22.12 25.31
N LEU A 113 -17.98 -22.92 24.95
CA LEU A 113 -18.18 -23.37 23.57
C LEU A 113 -18.56 -22.20 22.66
N LEU A 114 -19.39 -21.26 23.12
CA LEU A 114 -19.73 -20.06 22.33
C LEU A 114 -18.53 -19.14 22.14
N GLY A 115 -17.71 -18.93 23.18
CA GLY A 115 -16.48 -18.13 23.05
C GLY A 115 -15.52 -18.76 22.03
N SER A 116 -15.29 -20.06 22.11
CA SER A 116 -14.41 -20.79 21.19
C SER A 116 -14.97 -20.81 19.75
N ALA A 117 -16.28 -21.01 19.60
CA ALA A 117 -16.96 -20.94 18.30
C ALA A 117 -16.85 -19.53 17.68
N ALA A 118 -16.95 -18.46 18.47
CA ALA A 118 -16.79 -17.10 17.97
C ALA A 118 -15.38 -16.84 17.41
N VAL A 119 -14.33 -17.37 18.05
CA VAL A 119 -12.96 -17.32 17.52
C VAL A 119 -12.84 -18.07 16.19
N LEU A 120 -13.41 -19.28 16.10
CA LEU A 120 -13.36 -20.08 14.87
C LEU A 120 -14.10 -19.38 13.71
N VAL A 121 -15.28 -18.81 13.97
CA VAL A 121 -16.02 -18.02 12.98
C VAL A 121 -15.20 -16.82 12.52
N PHE A 122 -14.54 -16.12 13.44
CA PHE A 122 -13.64 -15.02 13.07
C PHE A 122 -12.45 -15.50 12.21
N GLY A 123 -11.89 -16.67 12.51
CA GLY A 123 -10.89 -17.35 11.69
C GLY A 123 -11.36 -17.62 10.27
N VAL A 124 -12.62 -18.06 10.10
CA VAL A 124 -13.25 -18.25 8.79
C VAL A 124 -13.37 -16.93 8.05
N VAL A 125 -13.74 -15.83 8.72
CA VAL A 125 -13.76 -14.50 8.09
C VAL A 125 -12.36 -14.11 7.59
N GLY A 126 -11.32 -14.33 8.39
CA GLY A 126 -9.92 -14.11 7.97
C GLY A 126 -9.50 -14.98 6.78
N ALA A 127 -9.91 -16.24 6.76
CA ALA A 127 -9.65 -17.17 5.66
C ALA A 127 -10.36 -16.75 4.36
N VAL A 128 -11.63 -16.39 4.45
CA VAL A 128 -12.42 -15.87 3.31
C VAL A 128 -11.83 -14.55 2.81
N ALA A 129 -11.39 -13.67 3.71
CA ALA A 129 -10.72 -12.43 3.34
C ALA A 129 -9.41 -12.68 2.59
N ALA A 130 -8.61 -13.69 2.98
CA ALA A 130 -7.38 -14.06 2.31
C ALA A 130 -7.62 -14.67 0.91
N ILE A 131 -8.58 -15.60 0.80
CA ILE A 131 -8.94 -16.24 -0.48
C ILE A 131 -9.61 -15.25 -1.43
N GLY A 132 -10.43 -14.33 -0.93
CA GLY A 132 -11.17 -13.36 -1.74
C GLY A 132 -10.32 -12.24 -2.35
N ARG A 133 -9.00 -12.25 -2.14
CA ARG A 133 -8.09 -11.27 -2.75
C ARG A 133 -7.88 -11.59 -4.24
N PRO A 134 -7.48 -10.60 -5.06
CA PRO A 134 -7.25 -10.79 -6.51
C PRO A 134 -6.32 -11.95 -6.91
N GLU A 135 -5.46 -12.43 -6.00
CA GLU A 135 -4.59 -13.61 -6.15
C GLU A 135 -4.70 -14.57 -4.95
N GLY A 136 -5.85 -14.61 -4.29
CA GLY A 136 -6.05 -15.49 -3.14
C GLY A 136 -6.05 -16.95 -3.56
N ARG A 137 -5.19 -17.75 -2.93
CA ARG A 137 -5.15 -19.20 -3.07
C ARG A 137 -5.84 -19.85 -1.89
N VAL A 138 -6.30 -21.09 -2.05
CA VAL A 138 -6.85 -21.87 -0.92
C VAL A 138 -5.82 -22.02 0.20
N SER A 139 -4.53 -22.10 -0.13
CA SER A 139 -3.43 -22.11 0.86
C SER A 139 -3.41 -20.87 1.76
N ASP A 140 -3.93 -19.74 1.29
CA ASP A 140 -3.87 -18.46 2.01
C ASP A 140 -4.86 -18.41 3.17
N ALA A 141 -5.77 -19.38 3.25
CA ALA A 141 -6.61 -19.59 4.42
C ALA A 141 -5.83 -20.20 5.60
N LEU A 142 -4.71 -20.91 5.36
CA LEU A 142 -4.00 -21.67 6.38
C LEU A 142 -3.57 -20.83 7.59
N PRO A 143 -2.94 -19.64 7.43
CA PRO A 143 -2.60 -18.80 8.57
C PRO A 143 -3.79 -18.47 9.47
N SER A 144 -4.90 -18.04 8.88
CA SER A 144 -6.12 -17.65 9.60
C SER A 144 -6.79 -18.84 10.30
N VAL A 145 -6.88 -19.98 9.62
CA VAL A 145 -7.51 -21.20 10.17
C VAL A 145 -6.67 -21.77 11.31
N VAL A 146 -5.36 -21.93 11.11
CA VAL A 146 -4.46 -22.50 12.13
C VAL A 146 -4.41 -21.58 13.35
N GLY A 147 -4.27 -20.27 13.14
CA GLY A 147 -4.31 -19.29 14.22
C GLY A 147 -5.61 -19.36 15.03
N ALA A 148 -6.76 -19.46 14.35
CA ALA A 148 -8.07 -19.55 15.01
C ALA A 148 -8.26 -20.86 15.79
N VAL A 149 -7.81 -22.00 15.27
CA VAL A 149 -7.84 -23.28 15.98
C VAL A 149 -7.01 -23.22 17.26
N VAL A 150 -5.80 -22.65 17.18
CA VAL A 150 -4.94 -22.47 18.36
C VAL A 150 -5.59 -21.54 19.37
N ALA A 151 -6.11 -20.38 18.95
CA ALA A 151 -6.79 -19.47 19.87
C ALA A 151 -8.04 -20.08 20.51
N ALA A 152 -8.85 -20.82 19.75
CA ALA A 152 -10.03 -21.49 20.29
C ALA A 152 -9.64 -22.53 21.35
N GLY A 153 -8.60 -23.33 21.09
CA GLY A 153 -8.07 -24.29 22.06
C GLY A 153 -7.52 -23.62 23.32
N VAL A 154 -6.68 -22.59 23.17
CA VAL A 154 -6.11 -21.83 24.30
C VAL A 154 -7.21 -21.16 25.12
N LEU A 155 -8.17 -20.51 24.47
CA LEU A 155 -9.29 -19.87 25.14
C LEU A 155 -10.16 -20.89 25.89
N TYR A 156 -10.47 -22.03 25.27
CA TYR A 156 -11.24 -23.10 25.91
C TYR A 156 -10.52 -23.62 27.16
N LEU A 157 -9.21 -23.82 27.10
CA LEU A 157 -8.39 -24.25 28.23
C LEU A 157 -8.34 -23.20 29.34
N LEU A 158 -8.10 -21.93 29.02
CA LEU A 158 -7.97 -20.85 30.01
C LEU A 158 -9.30 -20.52 30.67
N ALA A 159 -10.39 -20.36 29.90
CA ALA A 159 -11.75 -20.24 30.44
C ALA A 159 -12.16 -21.49 31.23
N GLY A 160 -11.63 -22.65 30.81
CA GLY A 160 -11.56 -23.92 31.52
C GLY A 160 -11.19 -23.82 33.00
N ARG A 161 -10.15 -23.04 33.27
CA ARG A 161 -9.55 -22.87 34.61
C ARG A 161 -10.20 -21.76 35.42
N LEU A 162 -11.09 -20.97 34.81
CA LEU A 162 -11.82 -19.88 35.46
C LEU A 162 -13.22 -20.28 35.93
N SER A 163 -13.67 -21.53 35.71
CA SER A 163 -14.92 -21.99 36.34
C SER A 163 -14.69 -22.45 37.77
N PRO A 164 -15.70 -22.29 38.65
CA PRO A 164 -15.59 -22.74 40.04
C PRO A 164 -15.41 -24.26 40.03
N ALA A 165 -14.50 -24.76 40.87
CA ALA A 165 -14.45 -26.19 41.14
C ALA A 165 -15.80 -26.62 41.73
N PRO A 166 -16.35 -27.80 41.37
CA PRO A 166 -17.45 -28.37 42.13
C PRO A 166 -16.97 -28.52 43.58
N GLY A 167 -17.60 -27.80 44.51
CA GLY A 167 -17.34 -28.01 45.92
C GLY A 167 -17.67 -29.47 46.28
N PRO A 168 -16.99 -30.07 47.27
CA PRO A 168 -17.41 -31.37 47.78
C PRO A 168 -18.88 -31.29 48.18
N SER A 169 -19.70 -32.25 47.70
CA SER A 169 -21.10 -32.37 48.13
C SER A 169 -21.16 -32.33 49.66
N PRO A 170 -22.05 -31.54 50.27
CA PRO A 170 -22.17 -31.54 51.71
C PRO A 170 -22.55 -32.94 52.16
N ALA A 171 -21.60 -33.64 52.80
CA ALA A 171 -21.94 -34.77 53.63
C ALA A 171 -22.86 -34.24 54.73
N ALA A 172 -24.01 -34.88 54.90
CA ALA A 172 -25.01 -34.50 55.88
C ALA A 172 -24.40 -34.51 57.29
N GLY A 173 -24.17 -33.33 57.87
CA GLY A 173 -23.84 -33.16 59.29
C GLY A 173 -22.83 -32.07 59.58
N GLY A 174 -23.32 -30.90 60.02
CA GLY A 174 -22.49 -29.83 60.59
C GLY A 174 -22.93 -28.43 60.13
N ARG A 175 -23.60 -27.69 61.03
CA ARG A 175 -23.87 -26.26 60.86
C ARG A 175 -22.55 -25.49 61.10
N ASP A 176 -22.41 -24.37 60.41
CA ASP A 176 -21.35 -23.34 60.54
C ASP A 176 -20.06 -23.56 59.71
N ALA A 177 -20.20 -23.89 58.42
CA ALA A 177 -19.17 -23.57 57.43
C ALA A 177 -19.76 -22.57 56.43
N GLU A 178 -19.28 -21.32 56.46
CA GLU A 178 -19.52 -20.34 55.40
C GLU A 178 -19.18 -20.98 54.05
N PRO A 179 -20.06 -20.88 53.03
CA PRO A 179 -19.75 -21.38 51.71
C PRO A 179 -18.56 -20.59 51.14
N ASP A 180 -17.39 -21.23 51.02
CA ASP A 180 -16.24 -20.67 50.33
C ASP A 180 -16.66 -20.28 48.91
N HIS A 181 -16.86 -18.97 48.69
CA HIS A 181 -17.37 -18.42 47.46
C HIS A 181 -16.34 -18.57 46.34
N GLY A 182 -16.31 -19.75 45.72
CA GLY A 182 -15.89 -19.99 44.33
C GLY A 182 -14.55 -19.36 43.95
N THR A 183 -13.50 -19.55 44.74
CA THR A 183 -12.16 -19.14 44.34
C THR A 183 -11.63 -20.13 43.28
N PHE A 184 -11.46 -19.66 42.04
CA PHE A 184 -10.84 -20.47 40.99
C PHE A 184 -9.33 -20.58 41.26
N ASP A 185 -8.71 -21.68 40.82
CA ASP A 185 -7.28 -21.93 41.03
C ASP A 185 -6.42 -20.96 40.19
N ARG A 186 -6.12 -19.81 40.78
CA ARG A 186 -5.30 -18.74 40.19
C ARG A 186 -3.92 -19.25 39.80
N ARG A 187 -3.34 -20.17 40.56
CA ARG A 187 -1.99 -20.71 40.30
C ARG A 187 -1.99 -21.54 39.02
N ARG A 188 -2.95 -22.46 38.87
CA ARG A 188 -3.10 -23.24 37.62
C ARG A 188 -3.44 -22.36 36.43
N PHE A 189 -4.22 -21.31 36.62
CA PHE A 189 -4.51 -20.33 35.57
C PHE A 189 -3.22 -19.62 35.13
N VAL A 190 -2.47 -19.03 36.07
CA VAL A 190 -1.24 -18.29 35.78
C VAL A 190 -0.21 -19.19 35.09
N ILE A 191 -0.03 -20.43 35.53
CA ILE A 191 0.89 -21.38 34.87
C ILE A 191 0.46 -21.64 33.42
N ALA A 192 -0.82 -21.91 33.17
CA ALA A 192 -1.32 -22.17 31.82
C ALA A 192 -1.23 -20.93 30.92
N ALA A 193 -1.59 -19.75 31.46
CA ALA A 193 -1.51 -18.47 30.77
C ALA A 193 -0.05 -18.12 30.40
N SER A 194 0.88 -18.28 31.34
CA SER A 194 2.31 -18.06 31.11
C SER A 194 2.90 -19.05 30.12
N ALA A 195 2.51 -20.32 30.17
CA ALA A 195 2.95 -21.33 29.21
C ALA A 195 2.47 -21.01 27.79
N ALA A 196 1.20 -20.63 27.62
CA ALA A 196 0.64 -20.22 26.34
C ALA A 196 1.32 -18.95 25.79
N ALA A 197 1.55 -17.96 26.67
CA ALA A 197 2.27 -16.74 26.31
C ALA A 197 3.73 -17.02 25.90
N ALA A 198 4.44 -17.87 26.64
CA ALA A 198 5.82 -18.25 26.34
C ALA A 198 5.94 -19.02 25.01
N ALA A 199 5.05 -20.00 24.78
CA ALA A 199 5.01 -20.75 23.52
C ALA A 199 4.73 -19.82 22.33
N SER A 200 3.81 -18.87 22.49
CA SER A 200 3.49 -17.88 21.46
C SER A 200 4.62 -16.89 21.21
N ALA A 201 5.31 -16.46 22.26
CA ALA A 201 6.52 -15.66 22.12
C ALA A 201 7.59 -16.43 21.33
N GLY A 202 7.77 -17.73 21.60
CA GLY A 202 8.66 -18.61 20.83
C GLY A 202 8.25 -18.73 19.36
N ALA A 203 6.98 -18.98 19.07
CA ALA A 203 6.44 -19.04 17.71
C ALA A 203 6.62 -17.71 16.97
N GLY A 204 6.33 -16.60 17.64
CA GLY A 204 6.53 -15.25 17.10
C GLY A 204 8.00 -14.94 16.83
N LEU A 205 8.92 -15.33 17.73
CA LEU A 205 10.36 -15.18 17.52
C LEU A 205 10.85 -16.02 16.33
N LEU A 206 10.38 -17.25 16.21
CA LEU A 206 10.72 -18.12 15.07
C LEU A 206 10.18 -17.56 13.75
N GLY A 207 8.92 -17.13 13.73
CA GLY A 207 8.31 -16.49 12.56
C GLY A 207 9.07 -15.22 12.16
N ARG A 208 9.45 -14.38 13.13
CA ARG A 208 10.29 -13.21 12.88
C ARG A 208 11.66 -13.60 12.32
N ARG A 209 12.32 -14.63 12.86
CA ARG A 209 13.61 -15.10 12.33
C ARG A 209 13.51 -15.60 10.88
N LEU A 210 12.48 -16.39 10.55
CA LEU A 210 12.24 -16.86 9.18
C LEU A 210 12.01 -15.69 8.22
N THR A 211 11.11 -14.78 8.57
CA THR A 211 10.84 -13.57 7.79
C THR A 211 12.10 -12.71 7.65
N SER A 212 12.88 -12.52 8.73
CA SER A 212 14.14 -11.78 8.68
C SER A 212 15.18 -12.45 7.76
N ALA A 213 15.25 -13.78 7.73
CA ALA A 213 16.16 -14.50 6.83
C ALA A 213 15.77 -14.29 5.36
N VAL A 214 14.48 -14.42 5.02
CA VAL A 214 13.96 -14.14 3.67
C VAL A 214 14.24 -12.69 3.27
N GLN A 215 13.97 -11.74 4.17
CA GLN A 215 14.24 -10.33 3.92
C GLN A 215 15.73 -10.03 3.77
N ALA A 216 16.60 -10.73 4.49
CA ALA A 216 18.05 -10.61 4.38
C ALA A 216 18.56 -11.15 3.04
N GLY A 217 18.02 -12.28 2.56
CA GLY A 217 18.31 -12.82 1.22
C GLY A 217 17.94 -11.84 0.12
N ALA A 218 16.70 -11.32 0.15
CA ALA A 218 16.26 -10.28 -0.78
C ALA A 218 17.16 -9.03 -0.72
N ALA A 219 17.49 -8.54 0.47
CA ALA A 219 18.37 -7.39 0.65
C ALA A 219 19.79 -7.62 0.12
N ALA A 220 20.34 -8.82 0.33
CA ALA A 220 21.64 -9.21 -0.23
C ALA A 220 21.58 -9.27 -1.76
N SER A 221 20.56 -9.93 -2.33
CA SER A 221 20.37 -10.01 -3.78
C SER A 221 20.29 -8.63 -4.46
N ARG A 222 19.71 -7.64 -3.79
CA ARG A 222 19.67 -6.25 -4.26
C ARG A 222 21.02 -5.55 -4.10
N ARG A 223 21.64 -5.65 -2.92
CA ARG A 223 22.90 -4.95 -2.61
C ARG A 223 24.04 -5.43 -3.52
N ASP A 224 24.06 -6.72 -3.80
CA ASP A 224 25.14 -7.36 -4.57
C ASP A 224 24.86 -7.33 -6.09
N LEU A 225 23.73 -6.72 -6.50
CA LEU A 225 23.38 -6.56 -7.90
C LEU A 225 24.21 -5.46 -8.57
N VAL A 226 24.91 -5.83 -9.64
CA VAL A 226 25.52 -4.90 -10.59
C VAL A 226 24.62 -4.81 -11.82
N LEU A 227 24.18 -3.59 -12.15
CA LEU A 227 23.40 -3.36 -13.36
C LEU A 227 24.29 -3.47 -14.61
N PRO A 228 23.80 -4.04 -15.72
CA PRO A 228 24.54 -4.06 -16.97
C PRO A 228 24.72 -2.64 -17.51
N VAL A 229 25.81 -2.41 -18.24
CA VAL A 229 25.98 -1.16 -18.99
C VAL A 229 24.92 -1.11 -20.11
N PRO A 230 24.13 -0.04 -20.21
CA PRO A 230 23.12 0.07 -21.25
C PRO A 230 23.71 0.06 -22.67
N GLY A 231 23.19 -0.82 -23.52
CA GLY A 231 23.51 -0.85 -24.96
C GLY A 231 22.98 0.39 -25.68
N SER A 232 21.90 0.97 -25.16
CA SER A 232 21.39 2.29 -25.55
C SER A 232 21.25 3.17 -24.30
N ALA A 233 22.33 3.85 -23.93
CA ALA A 233 22.36 4.77 -22.79
C ALA A 233 21.47 6.02 -23.01
N ALA A 234 20.96 6.61 -21.92
CA ALA A 234 20.31 7.90 -22.02
C ALA A 234 21.36 8.96 -22.34
N PRO A 235 21.04 9.98 -23.15
CA PRO A 235 21.89 11.16 -23.26
C PRO A 235 22.16 11.79 -21.88
N ALA A 236 23.22 12.59 -21.79
CA ALA A 236 23.40 13.44 -20.62
C ALA A 236 22.23 14.44 -20.55
N VAL A 237 21.67 14.62 -19.35
CA VAL A 237 20.62 15.62 -19.11
C VAL A 237 21.16 16.98 -19.57
N PRO A 238 20.46 17.70 -20.46
CA PRO A 238 20.93 18.97 -20.99
C PRO A 238 21.24 20.00 -19.91
N ALA A 239 22.29 20.77 -20.13
CA ALA A 239 22.55 21.95 -19.31
C ALA A 239 21.33 22.88 -19.34
N GLY A 240 20.82 23.24 -18.16
CA GLY A 240 19.64 24.08 -18.02
C GLY A 240 18.29 23.34 -18.04
N ALA A 241 18.27 22.00 -18.02
CA ALA A 241 17.05 21.23 -17.75
C ALA A 241 16.61 21.34 -16.27
N ASP A 242 17.59 21.45 -15.37
CA ASP A 242 17.38 21.87 -13.97
C ASP A 242 17.75 23.36 -13.83
N LEU A 243 16.77 24.17 -13.42
CA LEU A 243 16.90 25.61 -13.23
C LEU A 243 17.54 25.96 -11.87
N GLY A 244 17.62 25.02 -10.92
CA GLY A 244 18.24 25.24 -9.61
C GLY A 244 17.54 26.31 -8.75
N ILE A 245 16.27 26.61 -9.01
CA ILE A 245 15.49 27.61 -8.28
C ILE A 245 15.08 27.06 -6.91
N ARG A 246 15.25 27.86 -5.85
CA ARG A 246 14.84 27.47 -4.50
C ARG A 246 13.33 27.19 -4.43
N GLY A 247 12.98 26.00 -3.97
CA GLY A 247 11.58 25.55 -3.82
C GLY A 247 11.01 24.88 -5.07
N LEU A 248 11.72 24.91 -6.20
CA LEU A 248 11.37 24.15 -7.40
C LEU A 248 11.78 22.68 -7.25
N SER A 249 10.94 21.75 -7.73
CA SER A 249 11.30 20.32 -7.77
C SER A 249 12.53 20.08 -8.63
N SER A 250 13.52 19.34 -8.13
CA SER A 250 14.71 18.91 -8.89
C SER A 250 14.33 18.16 -10.16
N PHE A 251 15.07 18.37 -11.26
CA PHE A 251 14.74 17.74 -12.55
C PHE A 251 14.76 16.20 -12.46
N VAL A 252 15.77 15.63 -11.80
CA VAL A 252 15.79 14.21 -11.42
C VAL A 252 15.32 14.09 -9.97
N THR A 253 14.22 13.38 -9.76
CA THR A 253 13.67 13.13 -8.42
C THR A 253 14.50 12.04 -7.71
N PRO A 254 15.10 12.32 -6.55
CA PRO A 254 15.86 11.31 -5.80
C PRO A 254 15.00 10.09 -5.45
N ASN A 255 15.57 8.88 -5.47
CA ASN A 255 14.86 7.62 -5.21
C ASN A 255 14.03 7.63 -3.91
N LYS A 256 14.57 8.24 -2.84
CA LYS A 256 13.93 8.35 -1.52
C LYS A 256 12.75 9.34 -1.49
N SER A 257 12.74 10.30 -2.41
CA SER A 257 11.72 11.36 -2.51
C SER A 257 10.72 11.09 -3.63
N PHE A 258 10.97 10.08 -4.47
CA PHE A 258 10.05 9.66 -5.51
C PHE A 258 8.76 9.13 -4.88
N TYR A 259 7.62 9.64 -5.33
CA TYR A 259 6.33 9.35 -4.70
C TYR A 259 6.03 7.85 -4.65
N ARG A 260 5.35 7.41 -3.59
CA ARG A 260 4.92 6.02 -3.43
C ARG A 260 3.41 5.95 -3.30
N VAL A 261 2.76 5.46 -4.36
CA VAL A 261 1.34 5.10 -4.36
C VAL A 261 1.23 3.63 -4.77
N ASP A 262 0.68 2.81 -3.87
CA ASP A 262 0.40 1.38 -4.08
C ASP A 262 -0.57 0.86 -3.00
N THR A 263 -1.18 -0.30 -3.26
CA THR A 263 -2.08 -1.00 -2.33
C THR A 263 -1.36 -1.93 -1.35
N ALA A 264 -0.03 -2.06 -1.45
CA ALA A 264 0.73 -2.97 -0.62
C ALA A 264 0.79 -2.45 0.82
N LEU A 265 0.25 -3.23 1.77
CA LEU A 265 0.36 -2.95 3.21
C LEU A 265 1.76 -3.19 3.74
N VAL A 266 2.45 -4.18 3.16
CA VAL A 266 3.84 -4.53 3.43
C VAL A 266 4.54 -4.53 2.09
N VAL A 267 5.66 -3.82 1.99
CA VAL A 267 6.45 -3.76 0.75
C VAL A 267 7.03 -5.15 0.47
N PRO A 268 6.74 -5.75 -0.69
CA PRO A 268 7.35 -7.01 -1.08
C PRO A 268 8.88 -6.92 -1.12
N ARG A 269 9.51 -7.90 -0.50
CA ARG A 269 10.97 -8.10 -0.53
C ARG A 269 11.25 -9.38 -1.29
N VAL A 270 11.40 -9.22 -2.60
CA VAL A 270 11.60 -10.32 -3.53
C VAL A 270 13.10 -10.55 -3.72
N ASP A 271 13.53 -11.81 -3.61
CA ASP A 271 14.89 -12.22 -3.96
C ASP A 271 15.02 -12.33 -5.49
N ALA A 272 15.99 -11.62 -6.06
CA ALA A 272 16.21 -11.62 -7.50
C ALA A 272 16.66 -12.99 -8.05
N GLY A 273 17.31 -13.83 -7.25
CA GLY A 273 17.76 -15.18 -7.66
C GLY A 273 16.60 -16.15 -7.89
N GLU A 274 15.56 -16.04 -7.07
CA GLU A 274 14.35 -16.88 -7.13
C GLU A 274 13.27 -16.31 -8.04
N TRP A 275 13.38 -15.02 -8.40
CA TRP A 275 12.39 -14.34 -9.21
C TRP A 275 12.27 -14.94 -10.63
N ARG A 276 11.03 -15.09 -11.10
CA ARG A 276 10.69 -15.52 -12.46
C ARG A 276 9.53 -14.67 -13.00
N LEU A 277 9.59 -14.37 -14.30
CA LEU A 277 8.51 -13.75 -15.07
C LEU A 277 8.01 -14.70 -16.14
N ARG A 278 6.68 -14.85 -16.25
CA ARG A 278 6.05 -15.53 -17.38
C ARG A 278 5.41 -14.53 -18.33
N ILE A 279 5.55 -14.77 -19.64
CA ILE A 279 4.85 -14.05 -20.71
C ILE A 279 4.04 -15.08 -21.50
N HIS A 280 2.72 -14.97 -21.45
CA HIS A 280 1.79 -15.97 -22.00
C HIS A 280 0.45 -15.34 -22.39
N GLY A 281 -0.51 -16.15 -22.86
CA GLY A 281 -1.86 -15.70 -23.19
C GLY A 281 -2.15 -15.56 -24.69
N LYS A 282 -3.19 -14.79 -25.01
CA LYS A 282 -3.74 -14.59 -26.36
C LYS A 282 -2.71 -13.96 -27.30
N GLY A 283 -2.58 -14.52 -28.51
CA GLY A 283 -1.63 -14.02 -29.52
C GLY A 283 -0.15 -14.33 -29.24
N VAL A 284 0.18 -14.93 -28.10
CA VAL A 284 1.52 -15.44 -27.79
C VAL A 284 1.73 -16.77 -28.50
N LYS A 285 2.72 -16.84 -29.39
CA LYS A 285 3.06 -18.07 -30.13
C LYS A 285 4.08 -18.93 -29.39
N ARG A 286 4.97 -18.28 -28.63
CA ARG A 286 6.04 -18.91 -27.86
C ARG A 286 6.04 -18.35 -26.44
N PRO A 287 5.33 -18.99 -25.49
CA PRO A 287 5.36 -18.56 -24.10
C PRO A 287 6.79 -18.54 -23.58
N LEU A 288 7.11 -17.53 -22.76
CA LEU A 288 8.46 -17.28 -22.28
C LEU A 288 8.47 -17.25 -20.75
N THR A 289 9.43 -17.92 -20.14
CA THR A 289 9.71 -17.77 -18.70
C THR A 289 11.13 -17.25 -18.54
N LEU A 290 11.29 -16.09 -17.91
CA LEU A 290 12.56 -15.42 -17.72
C LEU A 290 12.94 -15.40 -16.24
N SER A 291 14.17 -15.77 -15.94
CA SER A 291 14.81 -15.42 -14.67
C SER A 291 15.29 -13.97 -14.70
N PHE A 292 15.64 -13.42 -13.53
CA PHE A 292 16.23 -12.10 -13.47
C PHE A 292 17.58 -12.04 -14.22
N GLN A 293 18.36 -13.12 -14.16
CA GLN A 293 19.62 -13.25 -14.89
C GLN A 293 19.44 -13.26 -16.40
N ASP A 294 18.32 -13.79 -16.91
CA ASP A 294 18.01 -13.70 -18.34
C ASP A 294 17.78 -12.25 -18.78
N LEU A 295 17.20 -11.40 -17.93
CA LEU A 295 17.02 -9.98 -18.22
C LEU A 295 18.36 -9.23 -18.21
N LEU A 296 19.25 -9.53 -17.26
CA LEU A 296 20.57 -8.90 -17.19
C LEU A 296 21.48 -9.25 -18.40
N ARG A 297 21.23 -10.38 -19.05
CA ARG A 297 21.97 -10.81 -20.26
C ARG A 297 21.44 -10.20 -21.56
N ARG A 298 20.29 -9.51 -21.52
CA ARG A 298 19.70 -8.88 -22.70
C ARG A 298 20.26 -7.47 -22.87
N GLU A 299 20.06 -6.90 -24.05
CA GLU A 299 20.31 -5.48 -24.26
C GLU A 299 19.40 -4.67 -23.32
N VAL A 300 20.03 -3.91 -22.42
CA VAL A 300 19.34 -2.96 -21.56
C VAL A 300 19.45 -1.56 -22.13
N ILE A 301 18.38 -0.79 -21.95
CA ILE A 301 18.26 0.59 -22.37
C ILE A 301 18.16 1.48 -21.14
N GLU A 302 18.52 2.74 -21.30
CA GLU A 302 18.40 3.73 -20.25
C GLU A 302 17.67 4.97 -20.76
N ARG A 303 16.63 5.42 -20.06
CA ARG A 303 15.82 6.59 -20.45
C ARG A 303 15.36 7.39 -19.25
N ASP A 304 15.35 8.71 -19.38
CA ASP A 304 14.71 9.59 -18.43
C ASP A 304 13.20 9.67 -18.72
N ILE A 305 12.37 9.22 -17.77
CA ILE A 305 10.91 9.14 -17.93
C ILE A 305 10.24 9.66 -16.66
N THR A 306 9.27 10.55 -16.85
CA THR A 306 8.38 10.99 -15.78
C THR A 306 7.23 10.01 -15.59
N LEU A 307 7.04 9.54 -14.36
CA LEU A 307 5.83 8.83 -13.95
C LEU A 307 4.86 9.79 -13.28
N THR A 308 3.59 9.66 -13.65
CA THR A 308 2.49 10.42 -13.05
C THR A 308 1.44 9.44 -12.53
N CYS A 309 0.98 9.64 -11.29
CA CYS A 309 -0.13 8.89 -10.73
C CYS A 309 -1.46 9.48 -11.23
N VAL A 310 -2.46 8.62 -11.48
CA VAL A 310 -3.81 9.08 -11.82
C VAL A 310 -4.51 9.75 -10.64
N SER A 311 -4.13 9.38 -9.41
CA SER A 311 -4.61 10.01 -8.17
C SER A 311 -3.96 11.37 -7.90
N ASN A 312 -3.11 11.87 -8.81
CA ASN A 312 -2.56 13.21 -8.68
C ASN A 312 -3.68 14.23 -8.91
N GLU A 313 -4.06 14.96 -7.87
CA GLU A 313 -4.94 16.11 -7.97
C GLU A 313 -4.23 17.27 -8.69
N VAL A 314 -4.99 18.28 -9.10
CA VAL A 314 -4.43 19.51 -9.66
C VAL A 314 -3.45 20.12 -8.65
N GLY A 315 -2.20 20.29 -9.06
CA GLY A 315 -1.12 20.78 -8.20
C GLY A 315 -0.54 19.74 -7.22
N GLY A 316 -0.96 18.48 -7.32
CA GLY A 316 -0.56 17.42 -6.39
C GLY A 316 0.90 16.96 -6.50
N PRO A 317 1.37 16.17 -5.52
CA PRO A 317 2.77 15.74 -5.43
C PRO A 317 3.06 14.39 -6.13
N TYR A 318 2.07 13.71 -6.71
CA TYR A 318 2.21 12.34 -7.24
C TYR A 318 2.69 12.31 -8.69
N VAL A 319 3.81 13.01 -8.93
CA VAL A 319 4.56 13.05 -10.19
C VAL A 319 6.05 13.11 -9.88
N GLY A 320 6.87 12.40 -10.65
CA GLY A 320 8.32 12.40 -10.46
C GLY A 320 9.06 11.91 -11.70
N ASN A 321 10.26 12.45 -11.92
CA ASN A 321 11.10 12.14 -13.07
C ASN A 321 12.35 11.37 -12.64
N ALA A 322 12.66 10.28 -13.33
CA ALA A 322 13.81 9.43 -12.99
C ALA A 322 14.41 8.80 -14.23
N ARG A 323 15.67 8.40 -14.10
CA ARG A 323 16.38 7.59 -15.09
C ARG A 323 16.08 6.12 -14.87
N TRP A 324 15.51 5.45 -15.86
CA TRP A 324 15.14 4.04 -15.79
C TRP A 324 16.07 3.20 -16.64
N ILE A 325 16.50 2.06 -16.11
CA ILE A 325 17.39 1.11 -16.80
C ILE A 325 16.64 -0.22 -16.91
N GLY A 326 16.46 -0.75 -18.12
CA GLY A 326 15.63 -1.95 -18.30
C GLY A 326 15.69 -2.57 -19.68
N VAL A 327 15.03 -3.72 -19.84
CA VAL A 327 14.86 -4.40 -21.13
C VAL A 327 13.62 -3.86 -21.82
N ARG A 328 13.70 -3.53 -23.12
CA ARG A 328 12.53 -3.07 -23.91
C ARG A 328 11.43 -4.13 -23.89
N LEU A 329 10.24 -3.76 -23.44
CA LEU A 329 9.11 -4.68 -23.35
C LEU A 329 8.63 -5.09 -24.75
N ALA A 330 8.64 -4.17 -25.72
CA ALA A 330 8.28 -4.46 -27.09
C ALA A 330 9.14 -5.57 -27.73
N ASP A 331 10.43 -5.67 -27.35
CA ASP A 331 11.34 -6.70 -27.87
C ASP A 331 10.94 -8.09 -27.35
N LEU A 332 10.61 -8.19 -26.06
CA LEU A 332 10.12 -9.42 -25.45
C LEU A 332 8.78 -9.85 -26.06
N LEU A 333 7.86 -8.93 -26.28
CA LEU A 333 6.58 -9.23 -26.94
C LEU A 333 6.79 -9.72 -28.37
N ARG A 334 7.66 -9.07 -29.15
CA ARG A 334 8.00 -9.51 -30.52
C ARG A 334 8.66 -10.89 -30.53
N GLU A 335 9.54 -11.18 -29.59
CA GLU A 335 10.16 -12.51 -29.42
C GLU A 335 9.10 -13.59 -29.20
N THR A 336 8.07 -13.32 -28.40
CA THR A 336 6.98 -14.29 -28.18
C THR A 336 5.98 -14.40 -29.34
N GLY A 337 6.13 -13.58 -30.38
CA GLY A 337 5.31 -13.59 -31.60
C GLY A 337 4.07 -12.68 -31.53
N VAL A 338 3.95 -11.86 -30.49
CA VAL A 338 2.85 -10.89 -30.32
C VAL A 338 2.97 -9.79 -31.37
N ARG A 339 1.82 -9.32 -31.86
CA ARG A 339 1.67 -8.15 -32.75
C ARG A 339 0.68 -7.18 -32.11
N PRO A 340 0.82 -5.86 -32.33
CA PRO A 340 -0.19 -4.91 -31.89
C PRO A 340 -1.48 -5.05 -32.70
N PRO A 341 -2.65 -4.66 -32.14
CA PRO A 341 -3.92 -4.66 -32.85
C PRO A 341 -3.86 -3.95 -34.22
N SER A 342 -3.19 -2.79 -34.31
CA SER A 342 -3.02 -2.04 -35.57
C SER A 342 -2.31 -2.83 -36.68
N ARG A 343 -1.60 -3.91 -36.33
CA ARG A 343 -0.90 -4.81 -37.27
C ARG A 343 -1.49 -6.23 -37.28
N GLY A 344 -2.77 -6.35 -36.95
CA GLY A 344 -3.51 -7.62 -36.96
C GLY A 344 -3.24 -8.53 -35.76
N GLY A 345 -2.78 -7.97 -34.64
CA GLY A 345 -2.68 -8.67 -33.36
C GLY A 345 -4.05 -8.98 -32.76
N THR A 346 -4.16 -10.11 -32.06
CA THR A 346 -5.42 -10.58 -31.45
C THR A 346 -5.60 -10.18 -29.98
N ALA A 347 -4.56 -9.62 -29.36
CA ALA A 347 -4.58 -9.12 -27.99
C ALA A 347 -4.46 -7.60 -28.01
N ASP A 348 -5.35 -6.92 -27.30
CA ASP A 348 -5.32 -5.47 -27.13
C ASP A 348 -4.93 -5.04 -25.70
N GLN A 349 -4.84 -5.99 -24.76
CA GLN A 349 -4.45 -5.74 -23.37
C GLN A 349 -3.31 -6.66 -22.91
N ILE A 350 -2.37 -6.07 -22.18
CA ILE A 350 -1.41 -6.75 -21.29
C ILE A 350 -1.96 -6.69 -19.87
N VAL A 351 -2.14 -7.83 -19.22
CA VAL A 351 -2.40 -7.95 -17.79
C VAL A 351 -1.09 -8.25 -17.08
N ALA A 352 -0.49 -7.21 -16.49
CA ALA A 352 0.69 -7.33 -15.64
C ALA A 352 0.26 -7.63 -14.20
N ARG A 353 0.82 -8.68 -13.60
CA ARG A 353 0.54 -9.07 -12.21
C ARG A 353 1.75 -8.89 -11.31
N SER A 354 1.51 -8.32 -10.15
CA SER A 354 2.49 -8.18 -9.07
C SER A 354 2.48 -9.41 -8.15
N VAL A 355 3.58 -9.65 -7.42
CA VAL A 355 3.67 -10.68 -6.37
C VAL A 355 2.62 -10.51 -5.28
N ASP A 356 2.26 -9.27 -4.94
CA ASP A 356 1.24 -8.93 -3.94
C ASP A 356 -0.21 -9.08 -4.46
N GLY A 357 -0.35 -9.36 -5.75
CA GLY A 357 -1.59 -9.59 -6.47
C GLY A 357 -2.29 -8.37 -7.06
N MET A 358 -1.62 -7.21 -7.09
CA MET A 358 -2.08 -6.11 -7.94
C MET A 358 -2.07 -6.52 -9.42
N THR A 359 -3.13 -6.17 -10.15
CA THR A 359 -3.19 -6.31 -11.61
C THR A 359 -3.32 -4.96 -12.30
N ILE A 360 -2.51 -4.77 -13.34
CA ILE A 360 -2.47 -3.58 -14.18
C ILE A 360 -2.75 -4.01 -15.62
N GLY A 361 -3.73 -3.36 -16.25
CA GLY A 361 -4.07 -3.55 -17.66
C GLY A 361 -3.42 -2.45 -18.49
N THR A 362 -2.64 -2.81 -19.51
CA THR A 362 -1.95 -1.87 -20.41
C THR A 362 -2.33 -2.14 -21.85
N PRO A 363 -2.63 -1.12 -22.68
CA PRO A 363 -2.84 -1.34 -24.10
C PRO A 363 -1.60 -1.93 -24.78
N VAL A 364 -1.77 -3.02 -25.54
CA VAL A 364 -0.68 -3.62 -26.33
C VAL A 364 -0.17 -2.63 -27.38
N GLU A 365 -1.07 -1.85 -27.95
CA GLU A 365 -0.75 -0.83 -28.96
C GLU A 365 0.30 0.16 -28.42
N ASP A 366 0.05 0.77 -27.25
CA ASP A 366 0.95 1.74 -26.63
C ASP A 366 2.33 1.16 -26.30
N VAL A 367 2.41 -0.12 -25.94
CA VAL A 367 3.70 -0.77 -25.65
C VAL A 367 4.51 -1.03 -26.93
N MET A 368 3.84 -1.16 -28.08
CA MET A 368 4.44 -1.55 -29.35
C MET A 368 4.46 -0.43 -30.41
N ASP A 369 4.07 0.79 -30.06
CA ASP A 369 4.02 1.95 -30.96
C ASP A 369 5.39 2.59 -31.26
N GLY A 370 6.45 2.11 -30.59
CA GLY A 370 7.81 2.60 -30.73
C GLY A 370 8.32 3.41 -29.53
N ARG A 371 7.47 3.70 -28.52
CA ARG A 371 7.94 4.29 -27.26
C ARG A 371 8.83 3.32 -26.48
N ASP A 372 9.66 3.88 -25.60
CA ASP A 372 10.62 3.12 -24.80
C ASP A 372 9.97 2.49 -23.55
N ALA A 373 8.92 1.69 -23.76
CA ALA A 373 8.33 0.85 -22.74
C ALA A 373 9.32 -0.25 -22.31
N MET A 374 9.51 -0.43 -21.00
CA MET A 374 10.53 -1.33 -20.48
C MET A 374 10.10 -2.12 -19.25
N LEU A 375 10.76 -3.25 -19.05
CA LEU A 375 10.90 -3.91 -17.76
C LEU A 375 12.14 -3.33 -17.08
N ALA A 376 11.92 -2.36 -16.20
CA ALA A 376 12.98 -1.68 -15.47
C ALA A 376 13.56 -2.59 -14.39
N LEU A 377 14.89 -2.57 -14.30
CA LEU A 377 15.74 -3.27 -13.34
C LEU A 377 16.45 -2.27 -12.40
N GLY A 378 16.68 -1.05 -12.91
CA GLY A 378 17.36 0.04 -12.20
C GLY A 378 16.62 1.37 -12.28
N MET A 379 16.90 2.24 -11.31
CA MET A 379 16.35 3.57 -11.18
C MET A 379 17.43 4.53 -10.65
N ASN A 380 17.69 5.61 -11.39
CA ASN A 380 18.71 6.61 -11.10
C ASN A 380 20.11 6.01 -10.90
N GLY A 381 20.49 5.06 -11.76
CA GLY A 381 21.80 4.39 -11.72
C GLY A 381 21.94 3.30 -10.65
N GLU A 382 20.92 3.09 -9.80
CA GLU A 382 20.93 2.07 -8.76
C GLU A 382 19.97 0.92 -9.09
N PRO A 383 20.21 -0.30 -8.56
CA PRO A 383 19.16 -1.32 -8.47
C PRO A 383 17.85 -0.74 -7.93
N LEU A 384 16.71 -1.13 -8.52
CA LEU A 384 15.40 -0.65 -8.07
C LEU A 384 15.28 -0.71 -6.55
N PRO A 385 14.82 0.36 -5.87
CA PRO A 385 14.41 0.27 -4.47
C PRO A 385 13.24 -0.72 -4.32
N PHE A 386 13.14 -1.38 -3.16
CA PHE A 386 12.02 -2.31 -2.90
C PHE A 386 10.67 -1.61 -3.02
N GLU A 387 10.56 -0.39 -2.51
CA GLU A 387 9.36 0.45 -2.57
C GLU A 387 8.91 0.76 -4.00
N HIS A 388 9.87 0.74 -4.94
CA HIS A 388 9.67 1.06 -6.35
C HIS A 388 9.66 -0.16 -7.26
N GLY A 389 9.61 -1.37 -6.70
CA GLY A 389 9.28 -2.58 -7.46
C GLY A 389 10.42 -3.56 -7.70
N PHE A 390 11.50 -3.52 -6.92
CA PHE A 390 12.57 -4.52 -7.01
C PHE A 390 12.03 -5.97 -6.99
N PRO A 391 12.54 -6.88 -7.84
CA PRO A 391 13.66 -6.69 -8.78
C PRO A 391 13.25 -6.09 -10.12
N VAL A 392 11.98 -6.19 -10.50
CA VAL A 392 11.50 -5.75 -11.82
C VAL A 392 10.17 -5.02 -11.69
N ARG A 393 10.08 -3.86 -12.33
CA ARG A 393 8.81 -3.17 -12.56
C ARG A 393 8.60 -2.92 -14.06
N MET A 394 7.35 -2.79 -14.46
CA MET A 394 6.99 -2.24 -15.76
C MET A 394 7.05 -0.70 -15.70
N VAL A 395 7.47 -0.08 -16.81
CA VAL A 395 7.44 1.36 -17.05
C VAL A 395 7.01 1.58 -18.51
N VAL A 396 5.85 2.21 -18.73
CA VAL A 396 5.37 2.59 -20.06
C VAL A 396 5.16 4.11 -20.10
N PRO A 397 5.96 4.87 -20.87
CA PRO A 397 5.81 6.32 -21.00
C PRO A 397 4.42 6.72 -21.52
N GLY A 398 3.96 7.92 -21.13
CA GLY A 398 2.73 8.52 -21.67
C GLY A 398 1.41 8.05 -21.04
N LEU A 399 1.45 7.07 -20.14
CA LEU A 399 0.27 6.46 -19.50
C LEU A 399 0.34 6.60 -17.97
N TYR A 400 -0.79 6.86 -17.31
CA TYR A 400 -0.82 6.96 -15.85
C TYR A 400 -0.42 5.65 -15.17
N GLY A 401 0.23 5.74 -14.00
CA GLY A 401 0.90 4.60 -13.36
C GLY A 401 0.07 3.34 -13.10
N TYR A 402 -1.26 3.45 -12.96
CA TYR A 402 -2.15 2.30 -12.76
C TYR A 402 -2.40 1.46 -14.02
N VAL A 403 -2.08 2.01 -15.20
CA VAL A 403 -2.11 1.36 -16.51
C VAL A 403 -0.69 0.97 -16.94
N SER A 404 0.35 1.66 -16.47
CA SER A 404 1.69 1.58 -17.08
C SER A 404 2.82 1.07 -16.21
N ALA A 405 2.62 0.98 -14.89
CA ALA A 405 3.75 0.99 -13.96
C ALA A 405 3.69 -0.11 -12.89
N CYS A 406 3.42 -1.36 -13.30
CA CYS A 406 3.28 -2.51 -12.40
C CYS A 406 4.59 -2.80 -11.64
N LYS A 407 4.55 -2.68 -10.31
CA LYS A 407 5.68 -2.96 -9.41
C LYS A 407 5.71 -4.45 -9.04
N TRP A 408 6.90 -4.95 -8.70
CA TRP A 408 7.10 -6.33 -8.25
C TRP A 408 6.51 -7.36 -9.23
N LEU A 409 6.75 -7.13 -10.52
CA LEU A 409 6.13 -7.86 -11.62
C LEU A 409 6.48 -9.35 -11.54
N LYS A 410 5.52 -10.26 -11.73
CA LYS A 410 5.75 -11.71 -11.81
C LYS A 410 5.13 -12.38 -13.05
N ASP A 411 4.17 -11.74 -13.70
CA ASP A 411 3.39 -12.35 -14.78
C ASP A 411 2.93 -11.26 -15.76
N ILE A 412 3.00 -11.58 -17.05
CA ILE A 412 2.41 -10.83 -18.15
C ILE A 412 1.53 -11.80 -18.92
N GLU A 413 0.23 -11.54 -18.92
CA GLU A 413 -0.75 -12.25 -19.73
C GLU A 413 -1.30 -11.33 -20.81
N LEU A 414 -1.22 -11.77 -22.06
CA LEU A 414 -1.86 -11.08 -23.18
C LEU A 414 -3.32 -11.53 -23.28
N THR A 415 -4.23 -10.57 -23.40
CA THR A 415 -5.67 -10.80 -23.46
C THR A 415 -6.36 -9.63 -24.17
N THR A 416 -7.69 -9.49 -24.03
CA THR A 416 -8.40 -8.29 -24.47
C THR A 416 -9.04 -7.52 -23.31
N PHE A 417 -9.34 -6.24 -23.55
CA PHE A 417 -10.17 -5.40 -22.68
C PHE A 417 -11.58 -5.94 -22.46
N ASP A 418 -12.10 -6.75 -23.37
CA ASP A 418 -13.40 -7.40 -23.21
C ASP A 418 -13.31 -8.67 -22.35
N ASP A 419 -12.17 -9.36 -22.38
CA ASP A 419 -11.96 -10.63 -21.67
C ASP A 419 -11.48 -10.42 -20.22
N TYR A 420 -10.89 -9.26 -19.88
CA TYR A 420 -10.35 -9.01 -18.54
C TYR A 420 -10.38 -7.53 -18.10
N ASP A 421 -10.98 -7.27 -16.93
CA ASP A 421 -10.87 -5.99 -16.22
C ASP A 421 -9.79 -6.04 -15.12
N ALA A 422 -8.77 -5.19 -15.24
CA ALA A 422 -7.73 -5.00 -14.22
C ALA A 422 -8.27 -4.34 -12.94
N TYR A 423 -7.49 -4.42 -11.85
CA TYR A 423 -7.92 -4.04 -10.48
C TYR A 423 -8.63 -2.67 -10.40
N TRP A 424 -8.10 -1.66 -11.08
CA TRP A 424 -8.64 -0.30 -11.06
C TRP A 424 -9.80 -0.10 -12.04
N VAL A 425 -9.84 -0.83 -13.15
CA VAL A 425 -10.95 -0.79 -14.11
C VAL A 425 -12.25 -1.27 -13.45
N LYS A 426 -12.17 -2.32 -12.62
CA LYS A 426 -13.28 -2.78 -11.76
C LYS A 426 -13.80 -1.74 -10.76
N ARG A 427 -13.08 -0.63 -10.59
CA ARG A 427 -13.38 0.48 -9.67
C ARG A 427 -13.62 1.78 -10.43
N SER A 428 -14.15 1.67 -11.65
CA SER A 428 -14.58 2.78 -12.51
C SER A 428 -13.44 3.67 -13.05
N TRP A 429 -12.20 3.21 -12.98
CA TRP A 429 -11.09 3.87 -13.67
C TRP A 429 -11.06 3.47 -15.15
N SER A 430 -10.59 4.37 -16.01
CA SER A 430 -10.48 4.12 -17.45
C SER A 430 -9.49 3.01 -17.80
N ARG A 431 -9.68 2.38 -18.97
CA ARG A 431 -8.82 1.27 -19.44
C ARG A 431 -7.47 1.74 -20.02
N GLN A 432 -7.45 2.91 -20.65
CA GLN A 432 -6.27 3.40 -21.40
C GLN A 432 -5.51 4.51 -20.67
N ALA A 433 -6.21 5.49 -20.09
CA ALA A 433 -5.66 6.54 -19.23
C ALA A 433 -4.32 7.17 -19.69
N PRO A 434 -4.28 7.77 -20.91
CA PRO A 434 -3.13 8.59 -21.31
C PRO A 434 -2.97 9.79 -20.37
N ILE A 435 -1.73 10.20 -20.16
CA ILE A 435 -1.44 11.33 -19.28
C ILE A 435 -1.93 12.63 -19.92
N LYS A 436 -2.70 13.41 -19.16
CA LYS A 436 -3.19 14.73 -19.57
C LYS A 436 -2.07 15.78 -19.52
N THR A 437 -2.28 16.86 -20.26
CA THR A 437 -1.39 18.03 -20.23
C THR A 437 -1.66 18.82 -18.96
N GLU A 438 -0.62 18.96 -18.14
CA GLU A 438 -0.73 19.44 -16.78
C GLU A 438 0.45 20.35 -16.41
N SER A 439 0.24 21.20 -15.41
CA SER A 439 1.25 22.11 -14.87
C SER A 439 1.01 22.38 -13.40
N ARG A 440 2.11 22.63 -12.67
CA ARG A 440 2.09 22.90 -11.22
C ARG A 440 3.09 23.99 -10.87
N ILE A 441 2.63 24.98 -10.11
CA ILE A 441 3.46 25.94 -9.36
C ILE A 441 4.08 25.24 -8.16
N ASP A 442 5.42 25.22 -8.08
CA ASP A 442 6.17 24.67 -6.94
C ASP A 442 6.61 25.79 -5.97
N THR A 443 6.92 26.96 -6.53
CA THR A 443 7.34 28.14 -5.78
C THR A 443 6.78 29.41 -6.42
N PRO A 444 6.35 30.41 -5.64
CA PRO A 444 6.16 30.34 -4.19
C PRO A 444 5.11 29.30 -3.76
N ARG A 445 5.29 28.72 -2.56
CA ARG A 445 4.32 27.77 -2.00
C ARG A 445 3.04 28.52 -1.58
N PRO A 446 1.88 27.83 -1.50
CA PRO A 446 0.67 28.42 -0.95
C PRO A 446 0.93 29.08 0.42
N PHE A 447 0.39 30.29 0.60
CA PHE A 447 0.52 31.13 1.80
C PHE A 447 1.96 31.55 2.14
N ALA A 448 2.88 31.49 1.18
CA ALA A 448 4.20 32.08 1.36
C ALA A 448 4.12 33.62 1.41
N SER A 449 5.02 34.23 2.18
CA SER A 449 5.15 35.69 2.28
C SER A 449 6.50 36.21 1.81
N PRO A 450 6.76 36.18 0.49
CA PRO A 450 7.97 36.76 -0.07
C PRO A 450 7.94 38.29 0.00
N LYS A 451 9.11 38.93 -0.01
CA LYS A 451 9.21 40.39 -0.14
C LYS A 451 8.82 40.84 -1.54
N ALA A 452 8.17 42.00 -1.65
CA ALA A 452 7.91 42.64 -2.93
C ALA A 452 9.18 42.82 -3.78
N GLY A 453 9.01 42.80 -5.10
CA GLY A 453 10.09 42.81 -6.08
C GLY A 453 9.95 41.67 -7.10
N THR A 454 11.06 41.32 -7.75
CA THR A 454 11.06 40.23 -8.74
C THR A 454 11.09 38.87 -8.04
N ILE A 455 9.97 38.17 -8.06
CA ILE A 455 9.80 36.85 -7.44
C ILE A 455 9.78 35.77 -8.53
N PRO A 456 10.60 34.71 -8.44
CA PRO A 456 10.48 33.59 -9.36
C PRO A 456 9.22 32.79 -9.04
N VAL A 457 8.24 32.83 -9.94
CA VAL A 457 7.13 31.86 -9.98
C VAL A 457 7.58 30.72 -10.87
N ALA A 458 7.80 29.54 -10.29
CA ALA A 458 8.39 28.42 -11.00
C ALA A 458 7.72 27.10 -10.64
N GLY A 459 7.85 26.14 -11.54
CA GLY A 459 7.22 24.85 -11.39
C GLY A 459 7.60 23.86 -12.48
N VAL A 460 6.80 22.81 -12.59
CA VAL A 460 6.94 21.76 -13.60
C VAL A 460 5.68 21.68 -14.45
N ALA A 461 5.83 21.29 -15.71
CA ALA A 461 4.74 20.97 -16.62
C ALA A 461 5.05 19.66 -17.34
N TRP A 462 4.02 18.90 -17.67
CA TRP A 462 4.20 17.62 -18.35
C TRP A 462 3.06 17.34 -19.34
N ALA A 463 3.44 16.65 -20.41
CA ALA A 463 2.55 16.12 -21.43
C ALA A 463 3.30 14.97 -22.10
N GLN A 464 3.61 13.90 -21.34
CA GLN A 464 4.49 12.82 -21.82
C GLN A 464 4.03 12.31 -23.20
N HIS A 465 5.00 11.93 -24.02
CA HIS A 465 4.86 11.54 -25.43
C HIS A 465 4.49 12.69 -26.39
N ARG A 466 3.79 13.74 -25.93
CA ARG A 466 3.41 14.91 -26.74
C ARG A 466 4.42 16.06 -26.63
N GLY A 467 4.97 16.28 -25.44
CA GLY A 467 5.89 17.37 -25.09
C GLY A 467 5.18 18.70 -24.79
N VAL A 468 5.83 19.54 -23.97
CA VAL A 468 5.32 20.85 -23.54
C VAL A 468 5.82 21.95 -24.48
N GLN A 469 4.88 22.68 -25.09
CA GLN A 469 5.18 23.78 -26.00
C GLN A 469 5.28 25.12 -25.26
N ARG A 470 4.35 25.39 -24.33
CA ARG A 470 4.25 26.68 -23.63
C ARG A 470 3.70 26.47 -22.23
N VAL A 471 4.15 27.31 -21.29
CA VAL A 471 3.53 27.47 -19.97
C VAL A 471 3.23 28.94 -19.78
N GLU A 472 2.05 29.24 -19.25
CA GLU A 472 1.59 30.60 -19.00
C GLU A 472 1.13 30.73 -17.54
N VAL A 473 1.42 31.89 -16.95
CA VAL A 473 1.05 32.24 -15.57
C VAL A 473 0.27 33.55 -15.58
N ARG A 474 -0.78 33.64 -14.78
CA ARG A 474 -1.48 34.92 -14.53
C ARG A 474 -1.60 35.21 -13.05
N VAL A 475 -1.87 36.47 -12.75
CA VAL A 475 -2.01 37.02 -11.40
C VAL A 475 -3.37 37.72 -11.32
N ASP A 476 -4.15 37.41 -10.29
CA ASP A 476 -5.42 38.06 -9.96
C ASP A 476 -6.42 38.14 -11.12
N GLY A 477 -6.51 37.08 -11.93
CA GLY A 477 -7.37 37.05 -13.11
C GLY A 477 -6.93 37.96 -14.27
N GLY A 478 -5.74 38.54 -14.19
CA GLY A 478 -5.14 39.39 -15.21
C GLY A 478 -4.67 38.62 -16.46
N PRO A 479 -3.87 39.27 -17.33
CA PRO A 479 -3.40 38.65 -18.56
C PRO A 479 -2.46 37.47 -18.29
N TRP A 480 -2.45 36.52 -19.23
CA TRP A 480 -1.50 35.40 -19.23
C TRP A 480 -0.11 35.88 -19.65
N ASN A 481 0.90 35.51 -18.86
CA ASN A 481 2.30 35.82 -19.10
C ASN A 481 3.03 34.52 -19.45
N THR A 482 3.80 34.54 -20.55
CA THR A 482 4.55 33.35 -20.97
C THR A 482 5.75 33.14 -20.05
N ALA A 483 5.84 31.95 -19.44
CA ALA A 483 6.97 31.53 -18.65
C ALA A 483 8.13 31.05 -19.55
N ARG A 484 9.36 31.28 -19.09
CA ARG A 484 10.56 30.70 -19.71
C ARG A 484 10.63 29.22 -19.35
N LEU A 485 10.67 28.36 -20.37
CA LEU A 485 10.84 26.93 -20.19
C LEU A 485 12.34 26.57 -20.06
N ALA A 486 12.65 25.59 -19.22
CA ALA A 486 13.97 24.97 -19.12
C ALA A 486 14.36 24.25 -20.42
N ALA A 487 15.61 23.83 -20.54
CA ALA A 487 16.02 22.95 -21.64
C ALA A 487 15.19 21.65 -21.60
N GLU A 488 14.76 21.16 -22.76
CA GLU A 488 14.04 19.90 -22.85
C GLU A 488 15.05 18.76 -22.96
N ASP A 489 14.93 17.77 -22.07
CA ASP A 489 15.68 16.52 -22.14
C ASP A 489 15.02 15.54 -23.13
N SER A 490 13.76 15.19 -22.88
CA SER A 490 12.94 14.42 -23.82
C SER A 490 11.46 14.79 -23.72
N ARG A 491 10.65 14.26 -24.64
CA ARG A 491 9.19 14.44 -24.62
C ARG A 491 8.49 13.60 -23.54
N ASP A 492 9.21 12.66 -22.91
CA ASP A 492 8.70 11.78 -21.86
C ASP A 492 9.11 12.23 -20.44
N THR A 493 9.88 13.32 -20.34
CA THR A 493 10.18 14.01 -19.08
C THR A 493 9.26 15.19 -18.85
N TRP A 494 9.01 15.55 -17.58
CA TRP A 494 8.49 16.87 -17.24
C TRP A 494 9.47 17.96 -17.68
N ARG A 495 8.98 19.18 -17.77
CA ARG A 495 9.78 20.35 -18.13
C ARG A 495 9.61 21.41 -17.05
N GLN A 496 10.70 21.86 -16.47
CA GLN A 496 10.69 22.97 -15.54
C GLN A 496 10.41 24.29 -16.28
N TRP A 497 9.80 25.24 -15.58
CA TRP A 497 9.49 26.56 -16.11
C TRP A 497 9.63 27.62 -15.00
N VAL A 498 9.87 28.87 -15.41
CA VAL A 498 9.92 30.02 -14.52
C VAL A 498 9.40 31.27 -15.19
N TRP A 499 8.65 32.07 -14.43
CA TRP A 499 8.29 33.44 -14.76
C TRP A 499 8.81 34.37 -13.66
N GLU A 500 9.55 35.40 -14.06
CA GLU A 500 10.04 36.44 -13.16
C GLU A 500 8.93 37.45 -12.94
N TRP A 501 8.17 37.27 -11.86
CA TRP A 501 7.00 38.07 -11.55
C TRP A 501 7.41 39.38 -10.84
N PRO A 502 7.15 40.56 -11.42
CA PRO A 502 7.32 41.84 -10.74
C PRO A 502 6.20 42.04 -9.70
N ALA A 503 6.33 41.38 -8.55
CA ALA A 503 5.32 41.37 -7.51
C ALA A 503 5.27 42.69 -6.74
N THR A 504 4.06 43.22 -6.58
CA THR A 504 3.72 44.29 -5.64
C THR A 504 3.34 43.70 -4.29
N SER A 505 3.39 44.49 -3.21
CA SER A 505 2.84 44.06 -1.92
C SER A 505 1.33 43.83 -2.02
N GLY A 506 0.83 42.82 -1.33
CA GLY A 506 -0.58 42.44 -1.36
C GLY A 506 -0.81 40.93 -1.40
N SER A 507 -2.07 40.53 -1.22
CA SER A 507 -2.49 39.15 -1.42
C SER A 507 -2.78 38.93 -2.90
N HIS A 508 -2.13 37.93 -3.49
CA HIS A 508 -2.17 37.64 -4.91
C HIS A 508 -2.52 36.17 -5.16
N THR A 509 -3.38 35.93 -6.14
CA THR A 509 -3.68 34.59 -6.65
C THR A 509 -2.91 34.35 -7.94
N LEU A 510 -2.01 33.36 -7.90
CA LEU A 510 -1.27 32.89 -9.06
C LEU A 510 -1.97 31.69 -9.67
N GLU A 511 -2.07 31.64 -10.99
CA GLU A 511 -2.64 30.50 -11.74
C GLU A 511 -1.72 30.11 -12.89
N VAL A 512 -1.63 28.81 -13.20
CA VAL A 512 -0.80 28.28 -14.27
C VAL A 512 -1.57 27.37 -15.22
N ARG A 513 -1.21 27.41 -16.50
CA ARG A 513 -1.65 26.45 -17.52
C ARG A 513 -0.51 26.09 -18.48
N ALA A 514 -0.56 24.87 -19.03
CA ALA A 514 0.35 24.43 -20.08
C ALA A 514 -0.37 24.20 -21.42
N THR A 515 0.34 24.43 -22.52
CA THR A 515 -0.02 24.03 -23.89
C THR A 515 0.97 22.97 -24.37
N ASP A 516 0.47 21.83 -24.84
CA ASP A 516 1.30 20.78 -25.43
C ASP A 516 1.56 21.01 -26.92
N ARG A 517 2.44 20.20 -27.52
CA ARG A 517 2.79 20.33 -28.95
C ARG A 517 1.69 19.90 -29.93
N THR A 518 0.58 19.36 -29.44
CA THR A 518 -0.62 19.14 -30.30
C THR A 518 -1.46 20.40 -30.43
N GLY A 519 -1.13 21.47 -29.68
CA GLY A 519 -1.88 22.71 -29.60
C GLY A 519 -2.95 22.70 -28.50
N ALA A 520 -3.13 21.58 -27.81
CA ALA A 520 -4.09 21.47 -26.72
C ALA A 520 -3.58 22.22 -25.48
N THR A 521 -4.39 23.15 -24.97
CA THR A 521 -4.13 23.87 -23.72
C THR A 521 -4.92 23.24 -22.59
N GLN A 522 -4.31 23.12 -21.40
CA GLN A 522 -4.93 22.63 -20.18
C GLN A 522 -6.26 23.37 -19.92
N THR A 523 -7.33 22.61 -19.74
CA THR A 523 -8.68 23.15 -19.48
C THR A 523 -8.76 23.81 -18.09
N GLU A 524 -9.60 24.84 -17.96
CA GLU A 524 -9.94 25.44 -16.67
C GLU A 524 -10.90 24.57 -15.85
N GLU A 525 -11.64 23.69 -16.53
CA GLU A 525 -12.65 22.82 -15.92
C GLU A 525 -12.02 21.92 -14.85
N ARG A 526 -12.47 22.09 -13.61
CA ARG A 526 -12.00 21.29 -12.48
C ARG A 526 -12.78 19.99 -12.38
N VAL A 527 -12.10 18.90 -12.68
CA VAL A 527 -12.62 17.53 -12.50
C VAL A 527 -11.70 16.79 -11.53
N GLY A 528 -12.31 15.97 -10.68
CA GLY A 528 -11.57 15.07 -9.79
C GLY A 528 -10.78 14.01 -10.55
N THR A 529 -10.11 13.13 -9.81
CA THR A 529 -9.16 12.17 -10.40
C THR A 529 -9.86 11.03 -11.16
N VAL A 530 -11.08 10.63 -10.78
CA VAL A 530 -11.85 9.58 -11.47
C VAL A 530 -12.61 10.19 -12.65
N PRO A 531 -12.64 9.56 -13.84
CA PRO A 531 -12.11 8.21 -14.14
C PRO A 531 -10.70 8.16 -14.74
N ASN A 532 -10.11 9.28 -15.17
CA ASN A 532 -8.89 9.29 -15.99
C ASN A 532 -7.89 10.42 -15.69
N GLY A 533 -7.78 10.82 -14.42
CA GLY A 533 -6.89 11.89 -13.94
C GLY A 533 -7.63 13.21 -13.79
N ALA A 534 -7.13 14.06 -12.88
CA ALA A 534 -7.71 15.37 -12.63
C ALA A 534 -7.60 16.31 -13.85
N THR A 535 -8.35 17.40 -13.84
CA THR A 535 -8.19 18.54 -14.76
C THR A 535 -8.42 19.85 -14.01
N GLY A 536 -8.00 20.96 -14.62
CA GLY A 536 -8.17 22.31 -14.10
C GLY A 536 -6.83 23.00 -13.86
N TRP A 537 -6.83 24.32 -13.74
CA TRP A 537 -5.61 25.09 -13.49
C TRP A 537 -5.19 25.02 -12.03
N HIS A 538 -3.89 24.78 -11.80
CA HIS A 538 -3.32 24.90 -10.47
C HIS A 538 -3.25 26.38 -10.08
N SER A 539 -3.67 26.68 -8.86
CA SER A 539 -3.72 28.02 -8.30
C SER A 539 -3.13 28.03 -6.90
N VAL A 540 -2.34 29.06 -6.59
CA VAL A 540 -1.78 29.30 -5.25
C VAL A 540 -2.03 30.74 -4.85
N VAL A 541 -2.38 30.95 -3.57
CA VAL A 541 -2.50 32.29 -2.96
C VAL A 541 -1.21 32.60 -2.21
N VAL A 542 -0.68 33.82 -2.37
CA VAL A 542 0.54 34.30 -1.71
C VAL A 542 0.36 35.71 -1.18
N ASP A 543 1.00 36.02 -0.05
CA ASP A 543 0.89 37.31 0.62
C ASP A 543 2.22 38.06 0.55
N VAL A 544 2.40 38.91 -0.45
CA VAL A 544 3.65 39.64 -0.68
C VAL A 544 3.79 40.78 0.32
N SER A 545 4.86 40.78 1.10
CA SER A 545 5.16 41.77 2.15
C SER A 545 5.82 43.02 1.59
#